data_AF-A6G9E9-F1
#
_entry.id   AF-A6G9E9-F1
#
_cell.length_a   1.000
_cell.length_b   1.000
_cell.length_c   1.000
_cell.angle_alpha   90.00
_cell.angle_beta   90.00
_cell.angle_gamma   90.00
#
_symmetry.space_group_name_H-M   'P 1'
#
loop_
_entity.id
_entity.type
_entity.pdbx_description
1 polymer ?
#
loop_
_entity_poly.entity_id
_entity_poly.type
_entity_poly.pdbx_seq_one_letter_code
_entity_poly.pdbx_strand_id
1 'polypeptide(L)'
;MRTRAALTCLALAASTLTVVAPAHAEGPEESAEFFPALELLLLGFDDAAVDTGWIPGGSPVQMRFFADAANSITISLPGQAHYDWRTESLRFEGDEEAGFFEYDVGLELQASVKFDVGIAQWESDILGPYDWGVEAIEMFTPYLLEGNPDRPAMISDESGAFTLVSVPIIPDVVVAEGNLDIDLFVEIEAQLQCNRIEVTTPGGEVVEFTQEGQSLPIDPGEGSLDEDLVLPAQAHCLLQTMPILIIYPNLVMEILFTEYDVGGIEIPIDLPVVDEEISFDTIDLAFPRWEPPEPEDTGESAGESESDEGNSDEIGDEVGDTEGDTGDGPSQGELLEDGCNCSTEAEDGPGRAALWSLLGLLGLTTLRRRRS
;
A
#
# COMPACT_ATOMS: atom_id res chain seq x y z
N MET A 1 26.47 -62.05 -3.59
CA MET A 1 26.36 -63.21 -2.67
C MET A 1 25.93 -62.69 -1.30
N ARG A 2 25.03 -63.42 -0.64
CA ARG A 2 24.19 -63.03 0.51
C ARG A 2 24.94 -62.90 1.85
N THR A 3 24.50 -61.97 2.71
CA THR A 3 24.47 -62.09 4.19
C THR A 3 23.67 -60.90 4.78
N ARG A 4 22.40 -61.05 5.20
CA ARG A 4 21.88 -61.35 6.58
C ARG A 4 22.47 -60.43 7.67
N ALA A 5 21.72 -59.45 8.19
CA ALA A 5 20.64 -59.50 9.20
C ALA A 5 21.15 -59.44 10.65
N ALA A 6 20.76 -58.41 11.39
CA ALA A 6 20.59 -58.44 12.85
C ALA A 6 19.67 -57.30 13.31
N LEU A 7 18.42 -57.68 13.60
CA LEU A 7 17.42 -56.92 14.34
C LEU A 7 17.86 -56.87 15.81
N THR A 8 17.87 -55.69 16.43
CA THR A 8 17.97 -55.58 17.90
C THR A 8 16.86 -54.66 18.39
N CYS A 9 15.84 -55.25 19.01
CA CYS A 9 14.82 -54.55 19.78
C CYS A 9 15.43 -54.12 21.12
N LEU A 10 15.41 -52.83 21.42
CA LEU A 10 15.54 -52.32 22.78
C LEU A 10 14.25 -51.58 23.15
N ALA A 11 13.46 -52.18 24.04
CA ALA A 11 12.34 -51.53 24.69
C ALA A 11 12.90 -50.70 25.86
N LEU A 12 12.89 -49.38 25.74
CA LEU A 12 13.15 -48.47 26.84
C LEU A 12 11.82 -48.12 27.51
N ALA A 13 11.71 -48.42 28.80
CA ALA A 13 10.60 -48.00 29.65
C ALA A 13 10.72 -46.49 29.91
N ALA A 14 9.76 -45.71 29.39
CA ALA A 14 9.63 -44.29 29.66
C ALA A 14 8.85 -44.08 30.97
N SER A 15 9.56 -43.73 32.04
CA SER A 15 8.93 -43.21 33.26
C SER A 15 8.58 -41.74 33.03
N THR A 16 7.30 -41.45 32.85
CA THR A 16 6.76 -40.08 32.77
C THR A 16 6.78 -39.45 34.16
N LEU A 17 7.79 -38.62 34.42
CA LEU A 17 7.78 -37.67 35.53
C LEU A 17 6.86 -36.51 35.13
N THR A 18 5.67 -36.43 35.70
CA THR A 18 4.77 -35.29 35.51
C THR A 18 5.25 -34.16 36.42
N VAL A 19 6.09 -33.27 35.89
CA VAL A 19 6.39 -31.99 36.54
C VAL A 19 5.13 -31.14 36.36
N VAL A 20 4.38 -30.93 37.44
CA VAL A 20 3.34 -29.90 37.49
C VAL A 20 4.10 -28.58 37.58
N ALA A 21 4.31 -27.94 36.43
CA ALA A 21 4.78 -26.57 36.41
C ALA A 21 3.69 -25.67 37.01
N PRO A 22 4.03 -24.67 37.83
CA PRO A 22 3.07 -23.65 38.20
C PRO A 22 2.54 -23.02 36.91
N ALA A 23 1.21 -22.95 36.79
CA ALA A 23 0.55 -22.14 35.77
C ALA A 23 0.86 -20.67 36.09
N HIS A 24 2.03 -20.20 35.65
CA HIS A 24 2.28 -18.77 35.56
C HIS A 24 1.30 -18.26 34.50
N ALA A 25 0.37 -17.40 34.92
CA ALA A 25 -0.42 -16.61 33.99
C ALA A 25 0.56 -15.85 33.08
N GLU A 26 0.69 -16.32 31.85
CA GLU A 26 1.31 -15.56 30.76
C GLU A 26 0.34 -14.40 30.47
N GLY A 27 0.84 -13.16 30.48
CA GLY A 27 0.02 -12.02 30.07
C GLY A 27 -0.32 -12.15 28.59
N PRO A 28 -1.46 -11.63 28.12
CA PRO A 28 -1.81 -11.69 26.73
C PRO A 28 -0.85 -10.81 25.93
N GLU A 29 -0.46 -11.34 24.77
CA GLU A 29 0.05 -10.52 23.70
C GLU A 29 -1.16 -10.03 22.89
N GLU A 30 -1.25 -8.72 22.70
CA GLU A 30 -2.29 -8.08 21.92
C GLU A 30 -1.70 -7.54 20.61
N SER A 31 -2.52 -7.47 19.57
CA SER A 31 -2.12 -7.03 18.23
C SER A 31 -2.99 -5.88 17.73
N ALA A 32 -2.37 -4.90 17.10
CA ALA A 32 -3.05 -3.83 16.38
C ALA A 32 -2.56 -3.80 14.92
N GLU A 33 -3.45 -3.47 13.99
CA GLU A 33 -3.06 -3.28 12.58
C GLU A 33 -2.15 -2.06 12.45
N PHE A 34 -1.06 -2.22 11.73
CA PHE A 34 -0.19 -1.12 11.32
C PHE A 34 0.00 -1.21 9.81
N PHE A 35 -0.77 -0.40 9.09
CA PHE A 35 -0.82 -0.43 7.63
C PHE A 35 -0.52 0.95 7.02
N PRO A 36 0.74 1.43 7.07
CA PRO A 36 1.13 2.63 6.35
C PRO A 36 0.91 2.47 4.84
N ALA A 37 0.30 3.49 4.23
CA ALA A 37 0.15 3.59 2.79
C ALA A 37 0.48 5.02 2.34
N LEU A 38 1.04 5.15 1.14
CA LEU A 38 1.42 6.43 0.55
C LEU A 38 1.17 6.38 -0.96
N GLU A 39 0.55 7.43 -1.48
CA GLU A 39 0.40 7.68 -2.91
C GLU A 39 1.03 9.04 -3.22
N LEU A 40 2.02 9.06 -4.11
CA LEU A 40 2.72 10.27 -4.55
C LEU A 40 2.46 10.49 -6.03
N LEU A 41 1.76 11.57 -6.36
CA LEU A 41 1.74 12.10 -7.73
C LEU A 41 3.00 12.95 -7.91
N LEU A 42 3.96 12.47 -8.71
CA LEU A 42 5.23 13.17 -8.89
C LEU A 42 5.14 14.21 -10.02
N LEU A 43 4.53 13.85 -11.15
CA LEU A 43 4.14 14.78 -12.20
C LEU A 43 2.71 14.51 -12.66
N GLY A 44 1.95 15.58 -12.86
CA GLY A 44 0.74 15.56 -13.66
C GLY A 44 1.06 15.81 -15.14
N PHE A 45 0.09 15.51 -16.01
CA PHE A 45 0.24 15.75 -17.45
C PHE A 45 0.58 17.24 -17.77
N ASP A 46 0.06 18.20 -17.01
CA ASP A 46 0.41 19.61 -17.25
C ASP A 46 1.88 20.00 -16.94
N ASP A 47 2.71 19.10 -16.38
CA ASP A 47 4.03 19.40 -15.83
C ASP A 47 5.22 18.96 -16.72
N ALA A 48 5.06 17.97 -17.61
CA ALA A 48 6.13 17.42 -18.48
C ALA A 48 5.78 17.42 -19.98
N ALA A 49 5.24 18.54 -20.46
CA ALA A 49 4.96 18.72 -21.88
C ALA A 49 6.24 19.02 -22.70
N VAL A 50 6.53 18.15 -23.67
CA VAL A 50 7.57 18.33 -24.68
C VAL A 50 6.94 18.64 -26.03
N ASP A 51 7.32 19.77 -26.63
CA ASP A 51 6.99 20.13 -28.02
C ASP A 51 8.27 20.28 -28.84
N THR A 52 8.47 19.39 -29.81
CA THR A 52 9.68 19.41 -30.63
C THR A 52 9.72 20.59 -31.62
N GLY A 53 8.57 21.25 -31.84
CA GLY A 53 8.36 22.06 -33.04
C GLY A 53 8.52 21.23 -34.32
N TRP A 54 8.68 21.91 -35.46
CA TRP A 54 8.83 21.25 -36.75
C TRP A 54 10.26 20.78 -37.00
N ILE A 55 10.46 19.46 -37.04
CA ILE A 55 11.74 18.79 -37.23
C ILE A 55 11.74 17.93 -38.51
N PRO A 56 12.83 17.89 -39.29
CA PRO A 56 13.97 18.80 -39.22
C PRO A 56 13.56 20.19 -39.72
N GLY A 57 14.06 21.25 -39.10
CA GLY A 57 13.71 22.63 -39.47
C GLY A 57 14.07 22.97 -40.93
N GLY A 58 13.09 23.44 -41.72
CA GLY A 58 13.30 23.85 -43.11
C GLY A 58 13.43 22.71 -44.12
N SER A 59 13.18 21.47 -43.70
CA SER A 59 13.11 20.31 -44.58
C SER A 59 11.82 20.32 -45.43
N PRO A 60 11.82 19.77 -46.66
CA PRO A 60 10.60 19.61 -47.46
C PRO A 60 9.55 18.69 -46.82
N VAL A 61 9.99 17.79 -45.93
CA VAL A 61 9.11 16.96 -45.08
C VAL A 61 9.50 17.20 -43.64
N GLN A 62 8.51 17.51 -42.80
CA GLN A 62 8.70 17.81 -41.39
C GLN A 62 7.62 17.12 -40.56
N MET A 63 7.96 16.80 -39.33
CA MET A 63 7.04 16.33 -38.30
C MET A 63 7.14 17.21 -37.06
N ARG A 64 6.12 17.18 -36.22
CA ARG A 64 6.09 17.81 -34.90
C ARG A 64 5.49 16.83 -33.92
N PHE A 65 6.17 16.61 -32.80
CA PHE A 65 5.67 15.82 -31.68
C PHE A 65 5.30 16.74 -30.54
N PHE A 66 4.16 16.42 -29.95
CA PHE A 66 3.79 16.81 -28.61
C PHE A 66 3.72 15.53 -27.78
N ALA A 67 4.40 15.53 -26.65
CA ALA A 67 4.38 14.44 -25.69
C ALA A 67 4.17 15.03 -24.32
N ASP A 68 3.32 14.39 -23.53
CA ASP A 68 2.98 14.79 -22.19
C ASP A 68 3.05 13.55 -21.31
N ALA A 69 3.75 13.62 -20.18
CA ALA A 69 3.91 12.49 -19.28
C ALA A 69 3.45 12.81 -17.86
N ALA A 70 2.87 11.81 -17.22
CA ALA A 70 2.53 11.81 -15.81
C ALA A 70 3.14 10.59 -15.14
N ASN A 71 3.42 10.68 -13.86
CA ASN A 71 3.90 9.52 -13.11
C ASN A 71 3.52 9.59 -11.63
N SER A 72 3.26 8.41 -11.07
CA SER A 72 2.89 8.24 -9.67
C SER A 72 3.59 7.05 -9.04
N ILE A 73 3.69 7.09 -7.71
CA ILE A 73 4.23 6.02 -6.89
C ILE A 73 3.19 5.64 -5.85
N THR A 74 2.93 4.35 -5.72
CA THR A 74 2.05 3.78 -4.70
C THR A 74 2.85 2.84 -3.82
N ILE A 75 2.80 3.04 -2.49
CA ILE A 75 3.48 2.20 -1.51
C ILE A 75 2.49 1.77 -0.44
N SER A 76 2.55 0.48 -0.08
CA SER A 76 1.69 -0.16 0.90
C SER A 76 2.52 -1.07 1.80
N LEU A 77 2.42 -0.90 3.12
CA LEU A 77 3.20 -1.63 4.12
C LEU A 77 2.28 -2.34 5.13
N PRO A 78 1.45 -3.31 4.73
CA PRO A 78 0.56 -4.00 5.66
C PRO A 78 1.31 -4.85 6.69
N GLY A 79 0.85 -4.80 7.93
CA GLY A 79 1.31 -5.69 8.97
C GLY A 79 0.66 -5.37 10.31
N GLN A 80 1.31 -5.84 11.37
CA GLN A 80 0.81 -5.75 12.72
C GLN A 80 1.87 -5.24 13.68
N ALA A 81 1.39 -4.55 14.72
CA ALA A 81 2.15 -4.23 15.91
C ALA A 81 1.68 -5.14 17.04
N HIS A 82 2.61 -5.77 17.75
CA HIS A 82 2.33 -6.68 18.87
C HIS A 82 2.82 -6.08 20.17
N TYR A 83 1.92 -5.91 21.13
CA TYR A 83 2.23 -5.43 22.47
C TYR A 83 2.10 -6.57 23.48
N ASP A 84 3.20 -6.86 24.17
CA ASP A 84 3.26 -7.84 25.25
C ASP A 84 3.13 -7.12 26.60
N TRP A 85 1.96 -7.26 27.23
CA TRP A 85 1.65 -6.65 28.53
C TRP A 85 2.51 -7.15 29.70
N ARG A 86 3.15 -8.32 29.56
CA ARG A 86 4.00 -8.88 30.61
C ARG A 86 5.40 -8.28 30.57
N THR A 87 5.93 -8.11 29.37
CA THR A 87 7.26 -7.52 29.17
C THR A 87 7.22 -6.01 28.93
N GLU A 88 6.02 -5.46 28.80
CA GLU A 88 5.74 -4.07 28.41
C GLU A 88 6.55 -3.71 27.17
N SER A 89 6.49 -4.59 26.17
CA SER A 89 7.28 -4.43 24.95
C SER A 89 6.41 -4.44 23.71
N LEU A 90 6.77 -3.60 22.75
CA LEU A 90 6.15 -3.52 21.44
C LEU A 90 7.11 -4.12 20.41
N ARG A 91 6.58 -4.76 19.37
CA ARG A 91 7.32 -5.13 18.16
C ARG A 91 6.44 -4.96 16.93
N PHE A 92 7.06 -4.85 15.76
CA PHE A 92 6.39 -4.80 14.47
C PHE A 92 6.73 -6.03 13.64
N GLU A 93 5.73 -6.56 12.95
CA GLU A 93 5.86 -7.68 12.01
C GLU A 93 5.05 -7.37 10.75
N GLY A 94 5.71 -7.38 9.59
CA GLY A 94 5.04 -7.20 8.31
C GLY A 94 4.34 -8.47 7.86
N ASP A 95 3.20 -8.32 7.16
CA ASP A 95 2.51 -9.48 6.58
C ASP A 95 3.32 -10.04 5.40
N GLU A 96 3.60 -11.34 5.41
CA GLU A 96 4.41 -12.02 4.38
C GLU A 96 3.88 -11.74 2.96
N GLU A 97 4.77 -11.26 2.07
CA GLU A 97 4.47 -10.97 0.65
C GLU A 97 3.27 -10.01 0.41
N ALA A 98 2.85 -9.24 1.42
CA ALA A 98 1.69 -8.36 1.31
C ALA A 98 2.05 -6.90 0.99
N GLY A 99 3.34 -6.53 1.08
CA GLY A 99 3.87 -5.23 0.70
C GLY A 99 3.74 -4.99 -0.80
N PHE A 100 3.46 -3.73 -1.15
CA PHE A 100 3.21 -3.30 -2.53
C PHE A 100 4.00 -2.03 -2.80
N PHE A 101 4.81 -2.03 -3.86
CA PHE A 101 5.51 -0.87 -4.38
C PHE A 101 5.28 -0.81 -5.88
N GLU A 102 4.63 0.25 -6.33
CA GLU A 102 4.28 0.47 -7.73
C GLU A 102 4.82 1.81 -8.19
N TYR A 103 5.31 1.80 -9.43
CA TYR A 103 5.69 2.98 -10.18
C TYR A 103 4.89 2.98 -11.48
N ASP A 104 4.01 3.95 -11.64
CA ASP A 104 3.15 4.12 -12.82
C ASP A 104 3.63 5.31 -13.66
N VAL A 105 3.67 5.12 -14.99
CA VAL A 105 4.03 6.15 -15.96
C VAL A 105 2.95 6.20 -17.04
N GLY A 106 2.32 7.36 -17.19
CA GLY A 106 1.41 7.69 -18.28
C GLY A 106 2.06 8.60 -19.32
N LEU A 107 1.65 8.46 -20.58
CA LEU A 107 2.12 9.26 -21.71
C LEU A 107 0.94 9.57 -22.65
N GLU A 108 0.70 10.85 -22.93
CA GLU A 108 -0.17 11.31 -24.01
C GLU A 108 0.70 11.80 -25.18
N LEU A 109 0.45 11.28 -26.37
CA LEU A 109 1.19 11.62 -27.59
C LEU A 109 0.29 12.28 -28.64
N GLN A 110 0.84 13.28 -29.31
CA GLN A 110 0.25 13.86 -30.53
C GLN A 110 1.34 14.08 -31.57
N ALA A 111 1.02 13.84 -32.84
CA ALA A 111 1.98 14.00 -33.93
C ALA A 111 1.32 14.66 -35.14
N SER A 112 1.98 15.68 -35.67
CA SER A 112 1.60 16.35 -36.92
C SER A 112 2.69 16.18 -37.96
N VAL A 113 2.31 16.03 -39.22
CA VAL A 113 3.23 15.94 -40.35
C VAL A 113 2.86 17.02 -41.36
N LYS A 114 3.87 17.62 -41.97
CA LYS A 114 3.69 18.50 -43.12
C LYS A 114 4.75 18.31 -44.17
N PHE A 115 4.40 18.62 -45.40
CA PHE A 115 5.35 18.70 -46.49
C PHE A 115 5.08 19.88 -47.41
N ASP A 116 6.16 20.39 -48.00
CA ASP A 116 6.18 21.45 -49.00
C ASP A 116 7.19 21.08 -50.10
N VAL A 117 6.70 20.42 -51.16
CA VAL A 117 7.52 19.90 -52.25
C VAL A 117 6.97 20.40 -53.59
N GLY A 118 7.60 21.44 -54.13
CA GLY A 118 7.34 21.95 -55.48
C GLY A 118 5.94 22.56 -55.62
N ILE A 119 4.99 21.79 -56.15
CA ILE A 119 3.59 22.22 -56.33
C ILE A 119 2.62 21.59 -55.32
N ALA A 120 3.11 20.75 -54.42
CA ALA A 120 2.31 20.03 -53.45
C ALA A 120 2.66 20.51 -52.03
N GLN A 121 1.62 20.91 -51.29
CA GLN A 121 1.71 21.35 -49.90
C GLN A 121 0.60 20.67 -49.12
N TRP A 122 0.93 20.17 -47.93
CA TRP A 122 -0.02 19.50 -47.05
C TRP A 122 0.48 19.53 -45.61
N GLU A 123 -0.44 19.62 -44.67
CA GLU A 123 -0.21 19.57 -43.24
C GLU A 123 -1.41 18.89 -42.60
N SER A 124 -1.18 17.95 -41.69
CA SER A 124 -2.23 17.27 -40.96
C SER A 124 -1.70 16.75 -39.63
N ASP A 125 -2.61 16.68 -38.67
CA ASP A 125 -2.44 15.85 -37.49
C ASP A 125 -2.63 14.39 -37.92
N ILE A 126 -1.65 13.56 -37.61
CA ILE A 126 -1.58 12.15 -38.01
C ILE A 126 -1.89 11.24 -36.83
N LEU A 127 -1.50 11.69 -35.64
CA LEU A 127 -1.82 11.06 -34.37
C LEU A 127 -2.48 12.13 -33.49
N GLY A 128 -3.76 11.92 -33.18
CA GLY A 128 -4.43 12.65 -32.10
C GLY A 128 -3.97 12.15 -30.73
N PRO A 129 -4.51 12.67 -29.61
CA PRO A 129 -4.06 12.26 -28.28
C PRO A 129 -4.14 10.74 -28.16
N TYR A 130 -2.97 10.14 -28.02
CA TYR A 130 -2.78 8.71 -27.87
C TYR A 130 -2.25 8.45 -26.47
N ASP A 131 -3.08 7.80 -25.67
CA ASP A 131 -2.77 7.50 -24.28
C ASP A 131 -2.06 6.16 -24.18
N TRP A 132 -0.95 6.14 -23.48
CA TRP A 132 -0.20 4.96 -23.11
C TRP A 132 0.16 5.00 -21.63
N GLY A 133 0.28 3.82 -21.01
CA GLY A 133 0.76 3.71 -19.64
C GLY A 133 1.48 2.39 -19.40
N VAL A 134 2.40 2.41 -18.44
CA VAL A 134 3.08 1.22 -17.92
C VAL A 134 3.12 1.27 -16.40
N GLU A 135 2.84 0.13 -15.80
CA GLU A 135 2.91 -0.10 -14.37
C GLU A 135 4.07 -1.05 -14.11
N ALA A 136 5.01 -0.64 -13.26
CA ALA A 136 6.06 -1.51 -12.74
C ALA A 136 5.80 -1.76 -11.25
N ILE A 137 5.65 -3.04 -10.88
CA ILE A 137 5.18 -3.45 -9.55
C ILE A 137 6.17 -4.42 -8.93
N GLU A 138 6.50 -4.20 -7.66
CA GLU A 138 7.23 -5.13 -6.80
C GLU A 138 6.39 -5.46 -5.56
N MET A 139 6.28 -6.76 -5.28
CA MET A 139 5.67 -7.28 -4.04
C MET A 139 6.78 -7.70 -3.07
N PHE A 140 6.64 -7.38 -1.79
CA PHE A 140 7.67 -7.66 -0.78
C PHE A 140 7.04 -7.90 0.59
N THR A 141 7.83 -8.35 1.56
CA THR A 141 7.41 -8.42 2.97
C THR A 141 7.68 -7.06 3.65
N PRO A 142 6.66 -6.35 4.16
CA PRO A 142 6.88 -5.15 4.98
C PRO A 142 7.72 -5.47 6.23
N TYR A 143 8.35 -4.52 6.91
CA TYR A 143 8.39 -3.08 6.68
C TYR A 143 9.71 -2.64 6.03
N LEU A 144 10.50 -3.55 5.47
CA LEU A 144 11.82 -3.25 4.89
C LEU A 144 12.79 -2.60 5.91
N LEU A 145 12.67 -2.93 7.20
CA LEU A 145 13.62 -2.57 8.25
C LEU A 145 14.85 -3.48 8.25
N GLU A 146 15.90 -3.15 9.02
CA GLU A 146 17.10 -3.99 9.09
C GLU A 146 16.75 -5.43 9.48
N GLY A 147 17.28 -6.41 8.74
CA GLY A 147 16.99 -7.84 8.97
C GLY A 147 15.86 -8.40 8.11
N ASN A 148 15.03 -7.54 7.49
CA ASN A 148 14.07 -7.98 6.48
C ASN A 148 14.81 -8.46 5.21
N PRO A 149 14.50 -9.67 4.69
CA PRO A 149 15.20 -10.25 3.54
C PRO A 149 14.95 -9.53 2.22
N ASP A 150 13.81 -8.84 2.10
CA ASP A 150 13.40 -8.12 0.89
C ASP A 150 13.89 -6.67 0.93
N ARG A 151 14.73 -6.28 1.90
CA ARG A 151 15.31 -4.94 1.99
C ARG A 151 16.60 -4.84 1.17
N PRO A 152 16.71 -3.88 0.23
CA PRO A 152 15.65 -2.98 -0.24
C PRO A 152 14.70 -3.66 -1.22
N ALA A 153 13.44 -3.21 -1.28
CA ALA A 153 12.54 -3.60 -2.35
C ALA A 153 12.95 -2.85 -3.61
N MET A 154 13.07 -3.56 -4.74
CA MET A 154 13.61 -2.99 -5.98
C MET A 154 12.69 -3.26 -7.15
N ILE A 155 12.33 -2.20 -7.86
CA ILE A 155 11.75 -2.27 -9.20
C ILE A 155 12.89 -2.09 -10.19
N SER A 156 13.03 -3.03 -11.12
CA SER A 156 13.93 -2.94 -12.26
C SER A 156 13.18 -3.46 -13.46
N ASP A 157 12.55 -2.54 -14.19
CA ASP A 157 11.85 -2.84 -15.42
C ASP A 157 12.53 -2.11 -16.59
N GLU A 158 12.90 -2.86 -17.60
CA GLU A 158 13.52 -2.34 -18.82
C GLU A 158 12.73 -2.88 -20.01
N SER A 159 12.03 -1.98 -20.68
CA SER A 159 11.45 -2.27 -21.97
C SER A 159 12.49 -2.03 -23.06
N GLY A 160 12.77 -3.05 -23.87
CA GLY A 160 13.45 -2.80 -25.13
C GLY A 160 12.58 -1.91 -26.01
N ALA A 161 13.19 -1.17 -26.96
CA ALA A 161 12.44 -0.33 -27.88
C ALA A 161 11.33 -1.13 -28.57
N PHE A 162 10.08 -0.71 -28.38
CA PHE A 162 8.91 -1.36 -28.98
C PHE A 162 8.06 -0.35 -29.73
N THR A 163 7.49 -0.76 -30.85
CA THR A 163 6.59 0.08 -31.63
C THR A 163 5.28 0.29 -30.87
N LEU A 164 5.09 1.51 -30.41
CA LEU A 164 3.91 1.94 -29.70
C LEU A 164 2.74 2.14 -30.67
N VAL A 165 2.99 2.84 -31.77
CA VAL A 165 1.99 3.11 -32.81
C VAL A 165 2.65 3.19 -34.18
N SER A 166 1.91 2.72 -35.19
CA SER A 166 2.29 2.78 -36.61
C SER A 166 1.11 3.32 -37.41
N VAL A 167 1.27 4.50 -37.98
CA VAL A 167 0.19 5.23 -38.67
C VAL A 167 0.50 5.37 -40.17
N PRO A 168 -0.29 4.73 -41.05
CA PRO A 168 -0.16 4.96 -42.49
C PRO A 168 -0.66 6.35 -42.86
N ILE A 169 0.12 7.06 -43.67
CA ILE A 169 -0.18 8.41 -44.13
C ILE A 169 -0.56 8.35 -45.60
N ILE A 170 -1.84 8.60 -45.90
CA ILE A 170 -2.36 8.64 -47.27
C ILE A 170 -3.15 9.94 -47.43
N PRO A 171 -2.50 11.05 -47.81
CA PRO A 171 -3.17 12.31 -48.10
C PRO A 171 -4.15 12.13 -49.27
N ASP A 172 -5.21 12.92 -49.32
CA ASP A 172 -6.16 12.97 -50.47
C ASP A 172 -5.51 13.49 -51.77
N VAL A 173 -4.20 13.75 -51.75
CA VAL A 173 -3.40 14.14 -52.90
C VAL A 173 -2.68 12.90 -53.43
N VAL A 174 -2.95 12.51 -54.69
CA VAL A 174 -2.48 11.27 -55.37
C VAL A 174 -0.95 11.20 -55.58
N VAL A 175 -0.16 12.00 -54.87
CA VAL A 175 1.28 12.16 -55.09
C VAL A 175 2.11 11.94 -53.84
N ALA A 176 1.48 11.57 -52.71
CA ALA A 176 2.16 11.34 -51.45
C ALA A 176 1.60 10.08 -50.75
N GLU A 177 2.49 9.28 -50.18
CA GLU A 177 2.15 8.20 -49.25
C GLU A 177 3.30 8.00 -48.26
N GLY A 178 3.02 7.43 -47.10
CA GLY A 178 4.06 7.20 -46.10
C GLY A 178 3.59 6.43 -44.88
N ASN A 179 4.48 6.31 -43.91
CA ASN A 179 4.21 5.70 -42.62
C ASN A 179 4.94 6.47 -41.52
N LEU A 180 4.26 6.67 -40.40
CA LEU A 180 4.87 7.13 -39.16
C LEU A 180 4.90 5.97 -38.16
N ASP A 181 6.09 5.55 -37.78
CA ASP A 181 6.34 4.63 -36.69
C ASP A 181 6.82 5.40 -35.45
N ILE A 182 6.30 5.08 -34.28
CA ILE A 182 6.76 5.64 -33.01
C ILE A 182 7.16 4.47 -32.14
N ASP A 183 8.46 4.35 -31.89
CA ASP A 183 8.99 3.40 -30.92
C ASP A 183 9.18 4.09 -29.56
N LEU A 184 8.98 3.34 -28.48
CA LEU A 184 9.15 3.81 -27.12
C LEU A 184 10.18 2.94 -26.40
N PHE A 185 11.06 3.57 -25.63
CA PHE A 185 11.98 2.93 -24.70
C PHE A 185 11.72 3.47 -23.30
N VAL A 186 11.49 2.56 -22.36
CA VAL A 186 11.22 2.88 -20.95
C VAL A 186 12.11 2.02 -20.08
N GLU A 187 12.82 2.65 -19.15
CA GLU A 187 13.63 2.01 -18.12
C GLU A 187 13.26 2.63 -16.78
N ILE A 188 12.84 1.80 -15.83
CA ILE A 188 12.42 2.20 -14.49
C ILE A 188 13.29 1.46 -13.49
N GLU A 189 14.16 2.20 -12.81
CA GLU A 189 14.83 1.74 -11.61
C GLU A 189 14.25 2.47 -10.40
N ALA A 190 13.70 1.72 -9.45
CA ALA A 190 13.20 2.28 -8.20
C ALA A 190 13.58 1.40 -7.00
N GLN A 191 13.84 2.03 -5.86
CA GLN A 191 14.27 1.38 -4.65
C GLN A 191 13.53 1.97 -3.45
N LEU A 192 13.01 1.10 -2.60
CA LEU A 192 12.38 1.45 -1.33
C LEU A 192 13.07 0.70 -0.19
N GLN A 193 13.40 1.41 0.88
CA GLN A 193 13.86 0.79 2.12
C GLN A 193 13.42 1.62 3.31
N CYS A 194 12.95 0.98 4.39
CA CYS A 194 12.62 1.73 5.59
C CYS A 194 13.79 1.82 6.54
N ASN A 195 13.89 2.96 7.21
CA ASN A 195 14.95 3.26 8.15
C ASN A 195 14.48 2.98 9.58
N ARG A 196 13.24 3.39 9.88
CA ARG A 196 12.67 3.27 11.21
C ARG A 196 11.14 3.34 11.22
N ILE A 197 10.55 2.79 12.27
CA ILE A 197 9.20 3.13 12.73
C ILE A 197 9.35 3.89 14.04
N GLU A 198 8.75 5.07 14.13
CA GLU A 198 8.71 5.90 15.33
C GLU A 198 7.39 5.68 16.06
N VAL A 199 7.43 5.45 17.37
CA VAL A 199 6.24 5.31 18.22
C VAL A 199 6.30 6.35 19.33
N THR A 200 5.24 7.14 19.48
CA THR A 200 5.11 8.11 20.57
C THR A 200 4.44 7.47 21.77
N THR A 201 5.14 7.41 22.91
CA THR A 201 4.60 6.86 24.16
C THR A 201 3.58 7.83 24.80
N PRO A 202 2.75 7.39 25.76
CA PRO A 202 1.83 8.27 26.49
C PRO A 202 2.55 9.41 27.23
N GLY A 203 3.82 9.22 27.60
CA GLY A 203 4.67 10.25 28.20
C GLY A 203 5.26 11.27 27.21
N GLY A 204 5.02 11.09 25.90
CA GLY A 204 5.56 11.92 24.82
C GLY A 204 7.01 11.61 24.43
N GLU A 205 7.56 10.49 24.88
CA GLU A 205 8.85 9.98 24.40
C GLU A 205 8.68 9.29 23.04
N VAL A 206 9.66 9.41 22.15
CA VAL A 206 9.67 8.71 20.87
C VAL A 206 10.61 7.51 20.97
N VAL A 207 10.09 6.33 20.67
CA VAL A 207 10.86 5.08 20.58
C VAL A 207 10.98 4.67 19.11
N GLU A 208 12.21 4.36 18.68
CA GLU A 208 12.53 4.04 17.29
C GLU A 208 12.81 2.54 17.11
N PHE A 209 12.11 1.92 16.17
CA PHE A 209 12.31 0.53 15.74
C PHE A 209 13.07 0.52 14.43
N THR A 210 14.29 0.00 14.42
CA THR A 210 15.16 0.01 13.21
C THR A 210 15.38 -1.39 12.63
N GLN A 211 15.01 -2.43 13.37
CA GLN A 211 15.16 -3.83 12.97
C GLN A 211 13.80 -4.55 12.94
N GLU A 212 13.60 -5.40 11.93
CA GLU A 212 12.41 -6.23 11.78
C GLU A 212 12.25 -7.19 12.96
N GLY A 213 11.04 -7.29 13.52
CA GLY A 213 10.75 -8.12 14.69
C GLY A 213 11.45 -7.69 15.99
N GLN A 214 12.10 -6.52 16.01
CA GLN A 214 12.73 -5.98 17.21
C GLN A 214 11.67 -5.69 18.27
N SER A 215 11.87 -6.23 19.47
CA SER A 215 11.05 -5.93 20.65
C SER A 215 11.74 -4.86 21.50
N LEU A 216 11.04 -3.76 21.76
CA LEU A 216 11.52 -2.64 22.58
C LEU A 216 10.52 -2.32 23.69
N PRO A 217 11.01 -1.93 24.88
CA PRO A 217 10.14 -1.57 25.99
C PRO A 217 9.35 -0.29 25.69
N ILE A 218 8.06 -0.29 26.03
CA ILE A 218 7.14 0.84 25.92
C ILE A 218 6.31 0.88 27.21
N ASP A 219 6.56 1.90 28.04
CA ASP A 219 5.77 2.16 29.25
C ASP A 219 4.33 2.53 28.85
N PRO A 220 3.32 1.72 29.25
CA PRO A 220 1.93 1.99 28.91
C PRO A 220 1.37 3.21 29.68
N GLY A 221 2.09 3.72 30.67
CA GLY A 221 1.66 4.83 31.53
C GLY A 221 0.43 4.51 32.37
N GLU A 222 -0.04 5.51 33.12
CA GLU A 222 -1.28 5.41 33.89
C GLU A 222 -2.51 5.41 32.96
N GLY A 223 -3.51 4.58 33.28
CA GLY A 223 -4.79 4.56 32.58
C GLY A 223 -5.75 3.54 33.18
N SER A 224 -7.05 3.72 32.95
CA SER A 224 -8.08 2.81 33.46
C SER A 224 -8.24 1.58 32.56
N LEU A 225 -8.67 0.45 33.10
CA LEU A 225 -8.87 -0.79 32.31
C LEU A 225 -9.95 -0.67 31.24
N ASP A 226 -10.82 0.35 31.34
CA ASP A 226 -11.86 0.64 30.35
C ASP A 226 -11.33 1.48 29.16
N GLU A 227 -10.05 1.86 29.17
CA GLU A 227 -9.41 2.67 28.14
C GLU A 227 -8.30 1.88 27.41
N ASP A 228 -8.26 1.99 26.09
CA ASP A 228 -7.16 1.42 25.30
C ASP A 228 -5.87 2.22 25.50
N LEU A 229 -4.74 1.54 25.48
CA LEU A 229 -3.45 2.15 25.26
C LEU A 229 -3.35 2.56 23.79
N VAL A 230 -3.29 3.86 23.53
CA VAL A 230 -3.13 4.42 22.19
C VAL A 230 -1.69 4.87 21.99
N LEU A 231 -1.03 4.33 20.95
CA LEU A 231 0.35 4.63 20.59
C LEU A 231 0.41 5.12 19.13
N PRO A 232 0.58 6.43 18.88
CA PRO A 232 0.79 6.94 17.54
C PRO A 232 2.11 6.42 16.95
N ALA A 233 2.05 5.79 15.78
CA ALA A 233 3.17 5.19 15.09
C ALA A 233 3.33 5.76 13.67
N GLN A 234 4.57 5.96 13.21
CA GLN A 234 4.87 6.49 11.88
C GLN A 234 6.07 5.75 11.26
N ALA A 235 5.94 5.30 10.01
CA ALA A 235 7.04 4.71 9.26
C ALA A 235 7.82 5.77 8.47
N HIS A 236 9.14 5.61 8.39
CA HIS A 236 10.05 6.47 7.63
C HIS A 236 10.93 5.63 6.71
N CYS A 237 10.91 5.96 5.41
CA CYS A 237 11.59 5.18 4.39
C CYS A 237 12.37 6.05 3.41
N LEU A 238 13.48 5.55 2.90
CA LEU A 238 14.22 6.15 1.80
C LEU A 238 13.63 5.63 0.48
N LEU A 239 13.23 6.56 -0.38
CA LEU A 239 12.72 6.29 -1.72
C LEU A 239 13.71 6.85 -2.74
N GLN A 240 14.13 6.00 -3.68
CA GLN A 240 15.02 6.38 -4.78
C GLN A 240 14.42 5.95 -6.12
N THR A 241 14.33 6.84 -7.11
CA THR A 241 13.80 6.53 -8.44
C THR A 241 14.62 7.16 -9.55
N MET A 242 14.94 6.40 -10.59
CA MET A 242 15.67 6.86 -11.78
C MET A 242 14.96 6.41 -13.06
N PRO A 243 13.82 7.04 -13.41
CA PRO A 243 13.10 6.73 -14.64
C PRO A 243 13.81 7.30 -15.88
N ILE A 244 13.77 6.56 -16.98
CA ILE A 244 14.21 6.99 -18.31
C ILE A 244 13.09 6.69 -19.31
N LEU A 245 12.66 7.69 -20.05
CA LEU A 245 11.64 7.58 -21.09
C LEU A 245 12.15 8.26 -22.37
N ILE A 246 12.24 7.51 -23.47
CA ILE A 246 12.72 8.01 -24.76
C ILE A 246 11.77 7.59 -25.87
N ILE A 247 11.36 8.57 -26.68
CA ILE A 247 10.53 8.36 -27.86
C ILE A 247 11.42 8.42 -29.12
N TYR A 248 11.23 7.45 -30.01
CA TYR A 248 11.93 7.32 -31.29
C TYR A 248 10.94 7.36 -32.45
N PRO A 249 10.58 8.54 -32.96
CA PRO A 249 9.71 8.60 -34.11
C PRO A 249 10.50 8.42 -35.42
N ASN A 250 9.93 7.67 -36.35
CA ASN A 250 10.44 7.43 -37.69
C ASN A 250 9.33 7.67 -38.72
N LEU A 251 9.51 8.69 -39.57
CA LEU A 251 8.60 9.04 -40.63
C LEU A 251 9.26 8.74 -41.98
N VAL A 252 8.65 7.87 -42.77
CA VAL A 252 9.05 7.61 -44.15
C VAL A 252 7.92 8.05 -45.07
N MET A 253 8.23 8.91 -46.05
CA MET A 253 7.26 9.48 -46.99
C MET A 253 7.79 9.42 -48.42
N GLU A 254 7.01 8.92 -49.36
CA GLU A 254 7.26 9.07 -50.80
C GLU A 254 6.39 10.22 -51.34
N ILE A 255 7.03 11.27 -51.87
CA ILE A 255 6.34 12.43 -52.46
C ILE A 255 6.88 12.65 -53.87
N LEU A 256 6.00 12.66 -54.87
CA LEU A 256 6.37 12.83 -56.29
C LEU A 256 7.51 11.87 -56.71
N PHE A 257 7.43 10.60 -56.30
CA PHE A 257 8.43 9.56 -56.56
C PHE A 257 9.81 9.79 -55.90
N THR A 258 9.86 10.66 -54.90
CA THR A 258 11.07 10.91 -54.09
C THR A 258 10.81 10.46 -52.66
N GLU A 259 11.65 9.56 -52.13
CA GLU A 259 11.59 9.11 -50.76
C GLU A 259 12.26 10.12 -49.82
N TYR A 260 11.59 10.40 -48.72
CA TYR A 260 12.04 11.23 -47.61
C TYR A 260 11.98 10.38 -46.34
N ASP A 261 13.11 10.22 -45.68
CA ASP A 261 13.23 9.53 -44.40
C ASP A 261 13.59 10.57 -43.33
N VAL A 262 12.68 10.77 -42.40
CA VAL A 262 12.84 11.57 -41.20
C VAL A 262 12.83 10.61 -40.01
N GLY A 263 14.00 10.08 -39.69
CA GLY A 263 14.21 9.11 -38.61
C GLY A 263 15.40 9.44 -37.73
N GLY A 264 15.61 8.59 -36.72
CA GLY A 264 16.77 8.66 -35.83
C GLY A 264 16.76 9.88 -34.90
N ILE A 265 15.56 10.38 -34.59
CA ILE A 265 15.37 11.45 -33.62
C ILE A 265 15.08 10.77 -32.29
N GLU A 266 15.82 11.15 -31.26
CA GLU A 266 15.57 10.70 -29.89
C GLU A 266 14.95 11.88 -29.14
N ILE A 267 13.76 11.69 -28.59
CA ILE A 267 13.07 12.69 -27.80
C ILE A 267 13.03 12.17 -26.35
N PRO A 268 13.97 12.61 -25.50
CA PRO A 268 13.93 12.26 -24.09
C PRO A 268 12.77 12.99 -23.42
N ILE A 269 12.04 12.27 -22.57
CA ILE A 269 11.03 12.83 -21.68
C ILE A 269 11.61 12.84 -20.27
N ASP A 270 11.77 14.04 -19.72
CA ASP A 270 12.35 14.22 -18.40
C ASP A 270 11.30 13.86 -17.32
N LEU A 271 11.43 12.67 -16.76
CA LEU A 271 10.66 12.21 -15.61
C LEU A 271 11.36 12.57 -14.29
N PRO A 272 10.62 12.73 -13.18
CA PRO A 272 11.18 13.21 -11.93
C PRO A 272 11.99 12.09 -11.24
N VAL A 273 13.17 12.46 -10.76
CA VAL A 273 14.03 11.62 -9.93
C VAL A 273 13.74 11.95 -8.46
N VAL A 274 13.47 10.93 -7.66
CA VAL A 274 13.30 11.04 -6.20
C VAL A 274 14.53 10.41 -5.54
N ASP A 275 15.08 11.06 -4.53
CA ASP A 275 16.15 10.54 -3.66
C ASP A 275 16.04 11.22 -2.29
N GLU A 276 15.03 10.83 -1.53
CA GLU A 276 14.73 11.45 -0.23
C GLU A 276 14.08 10.48 0.76
N GLU A 277 14.08 10.89 2.03
CA GLU A 277 13.32 10.21 3.07
C GLU A 277 11.85 10.67 3.01
N ILE A 278 10.95 9.72 2.88
CA ILE A 278 9.51 9.87 2.95
C ILE A 278 9.00 9.42 4.32
N SER A 279 8.01 10.14 4.83
CA SER A 279 7.29 9.78 6.06
C SER A 279 5.84 9.45 5.71
N PHE A 280 5.35 8.33 6.22
CA PHE A 280 3.95 7.94 6.06
C PHE A 280 3.05 8.71 7.03
N ASP A 281 1.73 8.63 6.84
CA ASP A 281 0.80 9.15 7.84
C ASP A 281 0.95 8.43 9.19
N THR A 282 0.68 9.15 10.27
CA THR A 282 0.67 8.58 11.62
C THR A 282 -0.57 7.71 11.82
N ILE A 283 -0.37 6.51 12.37
CA ILE A 283 -1.43 5.54 12.68
C ILE A 283 -1.49 5.33 14.19
N ASP A 284 -2.67 5.47 14.77
CA ASP A 284 -2.91 5.21 16.19
C ASP A 284 -3.08 3.70 16.43
N LEU A 285 -2.12 3.08 17.11
CA LEU A 285 -2.20 1.69 17.54
C LEU A 285 -2.98 1.62 18.85
N ALA A 286 -4.09 0.86 18.87
CA ALA A 286 -4.93 0.72 20.06
C ALA A 286 -4.80 -0.70 20.65
N PHE A 287 -4.42 -0.78 21.92
CA PHE A 287 -4.30 -2.04 22.65
C PHE A 287 -5.19 -2.02 23.91
N PRO A 288 -6.14 -2.96 24.06
CA PRO A 288 -6.94 -3.07 25.28
C PRO A 288 -6.05 -3.30 26.49
N ARG A 289 -6.25 -2.51 27.56
CA ARG A 289 -5.46 -2.65 28.78
C ARG A 289 -5.72 -3.99 29.47
N TRP A 290 -4.65 -4.65 29.88
CA TRP A 290 -4.70 -5.92 30.61
C TRP A 290 -4.40 -5.72 32.11
N GLU A 291 -5.18 -6.37 32.96
CA GLU A 291 -4.90 -6.48 34.39
C GLU A 291 -4.33 -7.86 34.73
N PRO A 292 -3.19 -7.95 35.44
CA PRO A 292 -2.71 -9.22 35.93
C PRO A 292 -3.73 -9.84 36.90
N PRO A 293 -3.99 -11.16 36.81
CA PRO A 293 -4.89 -11.80 37.75
C PRO A 293 -4.37 -11.62 39.18
N GLU A 294 -5.28 -11.30 40.11
CA GLU A 294 -4.94 -11.24 41.52
C GLU A 294 -4.23 -12.55 41.93
N PRO A 295 -3.11 -12.48 42.68
CA PRO A 295 -2.48 -13.69 43.17
C PRO A 295 -3.52 -14.43 43.99
N GLU A 296 -3.86 -15.67 43.61
CA GLU A 296 -4.73 -16.50 44.41
C GLU A 296 -4.17 -16.49 45.83
N ASP A 297 -4.94 -15.91 46.77
CA ASP A 297 -4.61 -15.94 48.18
C ASP A 297 -4.60 -17.42 48.54
N THR A 298 -3.41 -18.04 48.49
CA THR A 298 -3.18 -19.39 48.98
C THR A 298 -3.32 -19.27 50.47
N GLY A 299 -4.57 -19.20 50.91
CA GLY A 299 -4.97 -19.16 52.30
C GLY A 299 -4.34 -20.39 52.93
N GLU A 300 -3.21 -20.18 53.59
CA GLU A 300 -2.81 -20.98 54.71
C GLU A 300 -3.95 -20.77 55.72
N SER A 301 -5.00 -21.57 55.55
CA SER A 301 -6.00 -21.87 56.55
C SER A 301 -5.24 -22.53 57.69
N ALA A 302 -4.54 -21.72 58.48
CA ALA A 302 -4.09 -22.06 59.80
C ALA A 302 -5.34 -22.49 60.56
N GLY A 303 -5.48 -23.80 60.71
CA GLY A 303 -6.56 -24.41 61.47
C GLY A 303 -6.46 -23.96 62.92
N GLU A 304 -7.15 -22.88 63.26
CA GLU A 304 -7.51 -22.59 64.63
C GLU A 304 -8.75 -23.40 64.96
N SER A 305 -8.51 -24.49 65.70
CA SER A 305 -9.53 -25.29 66.33
C SER A 305 -10.18 -24.47 67.46
N GLU A 306 -11.27 -23.77 67.17
CA GLU A 306 -12.11 -23.20 68.23
C GLU A 306 -13.10 -24.23 68.75
N SER A 307 -13.05 -24.35 70.08
CA SER A 307 -13.85 -25.28 70.88
C SER A 307 -15.23 -24.68 71.09
N ASP A 308 -16.22 -25.48 70.72
CA ASP A 308 -17.61 -25.40 71.15
C ASP A 308 -17.71 -25.29 72.69
N GLU A 309 -18.46 -24.29 73.20
CA GLU A 309 -19.38 -24.43 74.33
C GLU A 309 -20.07 -23.09 74.68
N GLY A 310 -21.41 -23.06 74.56
CA GLY A 310 -22.25 -22.55 75.65
C GLY A 310 -22.95 -21.20 75.52
N ASN A 311 -24.17 -21.22 74.98
CA ASN A 311 -25.42 -20.83 75.67
C ASN A 311 -25.56 -19.40 76.27
N SER A 312 -26.51 -18.61 75.77
CA SER A 312 -27.78 -18.29 76.48
C SER A 312 -28.61 -17.20 75.77
N ASP A 313 -29.93 -17.38 75.87
CA ASP A 313 -31.04 -16.57 75.36
C ASP A 313 -31.15 -15.15 75.95
N GLU A 314 -31.69 -14.21 75.16
CA GLU A 314 -32.66 -13.15 75.56
C GLU A 314 -33.00 -12.30 74.30
N ILE A 315 -34.18 -12.47 73.67
CA ILE A 315 -35.47 -11.74 73.86
C ILE A 315 -35.37 -10.20 73.76
N GLY A 316 -36.07 -9.63 72.76
CA GLY A 316 -36.54 -8.24 72.69
C GLY A 316 -36.48 -7.69 71.25
N ASP A 317 -37.52 -7.81 70.44
CA ASP A 317 -38.67 -6.90 70.27
C ASP A 317 -38.39 -5.57 69.50
N GLU A 318 -39.34 -5.31 68.61
CA GLU A 318 -39.83 -4.03 68.07
C GLU A 318 -39.15 -3.28 66.89
N VAL A 319 -39.89 -3.33 65.77
CA VAL A 319 -40.53 -2.19 65.04
C VAL A 319 -39.63 -1.10 64.46
N GLY A 320 -39.73 -0.93 63.13
CA GLY A 320 -39.34 0.29 62.44
C GLY A 320 -39.54 0.21 60.93
N ASP A 321 -40.79 0.36 60.48
CA ASP A 321 -41.12 0.71 59.09
C ASP A 321 -40.48 2.06 58.73
N THR A 322 -39.89 2.20 57.54
CA THR A 322 -39.95 3.47 56.80
C THR A 322 -39.84 3.21 55.30
N GLU A 323 -40.97 3.46 54.64
CA GLU A 323 -41.16 3.65 53.21
C GLU A 323 -40.38 4.87 52.69
N GLY A 324 -40.07 4.86 51.39
CA GLY A 324 -39.78 6.07 50.63
C GLY A 324 -38.70 5.83 49.57
N ASP A 325 -38.80 6.33 48.35
CA ASP A 325 -39.90 7.00 47.64
C ASP A 325 -39.51 6.93 46.16
N THR A 326 -40.51 6.76 45.33
CA THR A 326 -40.53 6.89 43.88
C THR A 326 -40.03 8.26 43.41
N GLY A 327 -39.18 8.27 42.38
CA GLY A 327 -38.73 9.49 41.70
C GLY A 327 -38.70 9.31 40.19
N ASP A 328 -39.85 8.96 39.61
CA ASP A 328 -40.13 9.09 38.19
C ASP A 328 -40.54 10.55 37.90
N GLY A 329 -39.93 11.18 36.90
CA GLY A 329 -40.20 12.56 36.52
C GLY A 329 -39.84 12.81 35.06
N PRO A 330 -40.83 12.97 34.16
CA PRO A 330 -40.62 13.22 32.74
C PRO A 330 -40.44 14.72 32.47
N SER A 331 -39.67 15.07 31.46
CA SER A 331 -39.83 16.36 30.77
C SER A 331 -39.95 16.13 29.27
N GLN A 332 -41.21 16.02 28.84
CA GLN A 332 -41.62 16.45 27.52
C GLN A 332 -41.61 17.97 27.50
N GLY A 333 -40.95 18.53 26.49
CA GLY A 333 -41.08 19.90 26.05
C GLY A 333 -41.06 19.91 24.54
N GLU A 334 -42.18 19.49 23.94
CA GLU A 334 -42.58 19.95 22.61
C GLU A 334 -42.70 21.47 22.62
N LEU A 335 -42.30 22.12 21.52
CA LEU A 335 -43.04 23.12 20.73
C LEU A 335 -42.15 23.38 19.49
N LEU A 336 -42.59 22.95 18.28
CA LEU A 336 -43.18 23.81 17.22
C LEU A 336 -42.22 24.93 16.78
N GLU A 337 -41.95 25.27 15.52
CA GLU A 337 -42.57 25.15 14.18
C GLU A 337 -41.52 25.87 13.29
N ASP A 338 -41.09 25.36 12.14
CA ASP A 338 -41.50 25.78 10.79
C ASP A 338 -40.29 25.38 9.90
N GLY A 339 -40.41 24.61 8.82
CA GLY A 339 -41.14 25.01 7.63
C GLY A 339 -40.17 25.59 6.61
N CYS A 340 -39.59 24.75 5.75
CA CYS A 340 -39.21 25.16 4.38
C CYS A 340 -39.06 23.95 3.46
N ASN A 341 -40.21 23.62 2.87
CA ASN A 341 -40.38 22.88 1.64
C ASN A 341 -39.72 23.65 0.48
N CYS A 342 -38.76 23.04 -0.21
CA CYS A 342 -38.38 23.41 -1.56
C CYS A 342 -38.21 22.12 -2.37
N SER A 343 -39.33 21.62 -2.85
CA SER A 343 -39.41 20.74 -4.01
C SER A 343 -38.99 21.50 -5.27
N THR A 344 -38.02 20.99 -6.00
CA THR A 344 -37.99 21.08 -7.46
C THR A 344 -37.53 19.74 -8.01
N GLU A 345 -38.51 18.93 -8.41
CA GLU A 345 -38.36 17.93 -9.45
C GLU A 345 -38.06 18.64 -10.78
N ALA A 346 -36.98 18.23 -11.45
CA ALA A 346 -36.80 18.27 -12.91
C ALA A 346 -35.65 17.29 -13.22
N GLU A 347 -35.99 16.07 -13.66
CA GLU A 347 -35.95 15.62 -15.06
C GLU A 347 -34.61 14.96 -15.45
N ASP A 348 -34.65 13.63 -15.48
CA ASP A 348 -34.06 12.69 -16.45
C ASP A 348 -32.64 12.95 -17.03
N GLY A 349 -31.70 12.09 -16.63
CA GLY A 349 -30.50 11.77 -17.40
C GLY A 349 -29.81 10.49 -16.89
N PRO A 350 -29.56 9.46 -17.72
CA PRO A 350 -29.08 8.16 -17.24
C PRO A 350 -27.55 8.18 -17.05
N GLY A 351 -27.12 8.42 -15.82
CA GLY A 351 -25.73 8.30 -15.39
C GLY A 351 -25.37 6.86 -15.05
N ARG A 352 -24.55 6.25 -15.92
CA ARG A 352 -23.85 4.98 -15.71
C ARG A 352 -22.81 5.14 -14.60
N ALA A 353 -23.06 4.58 -13.42
CA ALA A 353 -22.02 4.31 -12.43
C ALA A 353 -22.52 3.27 -11.43
N ALA A 354 -22.16 2.00 -11.65
CA ALA A 354 -22.08 0.92 -10.67
C ALA A 354 -22.06 -0.40 -11.45
N LEU A 355 -20.88 -1.02 -11.63
CA LEU A 355 -20.68 -2.46 -11.87
C LEU A 355 -19.22 -2.74 -12.31
N TRP A 356 -18.24 -2.56 -11.42
CA TRP A 356 -16.92 -3.20 -11.58
C TRP A 356 -16.33 -3.56 -10.23
N SER A 357 -17.02 -4.44 -9.53
CA SER A 357 -16.44 -5.28 -8.48
C SER A 357 -16.91 -6.71 -8.76
N LEU A 358 -15.93 -7.62 -8.90
CA LEU A 358 -16.00 -9.05 -9.24
C LEU A 358 -15.62 -9.40 -10.69
N LEU A 359 -14.32 -9.62 -10.92
CA LEU A 359 -13.80 -10.75 -11.71
C LEU A 359 -12.28 -10.89 -11.52
N GLY A 360 -11.89 -11.38 -10.33
CA GLY A 360 -10.62 -12.08 -10.14
C GLY A 360 -10.80 -13.57 -10.40
N LEU A 361 -9.72 -14.22 -10.82
CA LEU A 361 -9.50 -15.68 -10.97
C LEU A 361 -10.08 -16.35 -12.22
N LEU A 362 -9.24 -16.47 -13.26
CA LEU A 362 -8.93 -17.72 -13.98
C LEU A 362 -8.08 -17.39 -15.22
N GLY A 363 -6.80 -17.80 -15.26
CA GLY A 363 -6.07 -17.67 -16.53
C GLY A 363 -4.59 -18.00 -16.64
N LEU A 364 -3.86 -18.43 -15.60
CA LEU A 364 -2.45 -18.80 -15.76
C LEU A 364 -2.25 -20.31 -15.71
N THR A 365 -2.44 -20.99 -16.85
CA THR A 365 -1.64 -22.18 -17.15
C THR A 365 -1.37 -22.30 -18.66
N THR A 366 -0.12 -22.66 -18.95
CA THR A 366 0.41 -23.17 -20.22
C THR A 366 0.96 -22.14 -21.23
N LEU A 367 2.28 -21.99 -21.24
CA LEU A 367 3.09 -22.15 -22.46
C LEU A 367 4.55 -22.46 -22.10
N ARG A 368 4.82 -23.76 -21.92
CA ARG A 368 6.16 -24.33 -21.72
C ARG A 368 6.72 -24.77 -23.09
N ARG A 369 7.89 -24.21 -23.43
CA ARG A 369 8.94 -24.76 -24.33
C ARG A 369 8.55 -25.24 -25.73
N ARG A 370 9.15 -24.58 -26.73
CA ARG A 370 9.96 -25.25 -27.77
C ARG A 370 10.83 -24.23 -28.52
N ARG A 371 12.15 -24.31 -28.37
CA ARG A 371 13.10 -23.93 -29.43
C ARG A 371 14.18 -25.00 -29.54
N SER A 372 14.31 -25.46 -30.77
CA SER A 372 15.45 -26.14 -31.40
C SER A 372 16.63 -25.20 -31.57
#